data_AF-A0A2E2DDA8-F1
#
_entry.id   AF-A0A2E2DDA8-F1
#
_cell.length_a   1.000
_cell.length_b   1.000
_cell.length_c   1.000
_cell.angle_alpha   90.00
_cell.angle_beta   90.00
_cell.angle_gamma   90.00
#
_symmetry.space_group_name_H-M   'P 1'
#
loop_
_entity.id
_entity.type
_entity.pdbx_description
1 polymer ?
#
loop_
_entity_poly.entity_id
_entity_poly.type
_entity_poly.pdbx_seq_one_letter_code
_entity_poly.pdbx_strand_id
1 'polypeptide(L)'
;MKRRDIIKSGIGIGILLPYFYLPRALANLLSFQQTRTLIAFIDALIPADITPSASQLKLHETLLLYAKDIKNYPELIQLGCEWLDKQAGLIHQQHFLQLSIDQQNGIIHKAANSDAMSIQAQFFSHIRQDIFRFYYAKPASWTGLNVSPPQPTGYKNHFKPVNYE
;
A
#
# COMPACT_ATOMS: atom_id res chain seq x y z
N MET A 1 22.61 -55.27 -24.31
CA MET A 1 23.21 -53.94 -24.59
C MET A 1 22.97 -53.59 -26.06
N LYS A 2 22.04 -52.67 -26.34
CA LYS A 2 21.92 -51.99 -27.63
C LYS A 2 21.55 -50.52 -27.36
N ARG A 3 22.50 -49.65 -27.65
CA ARG A 3 22.39 -48.20 -27.70
C ARG A 3 21.68 -47.87 -28.99
N ARG A 4 20.44 -47.39 -28.95
CA ARG A 4 19.77 -46.59 -29.99
C ARG A 4 18.28 -46.56 -29.70
N ASP A 5 17.82 -45.34 -29.40
CA ASP A 5 16.47 -44.78 -29.64
C ASP A 5 16.12 -43.83 -28.49
N ILE A 6 17.04 -42.89 -28.27
CA ILE A 6 16.76 -41.65 -27.55
C ILE A 6 16.38 -40.64 -28.63
N ILE A 7 15.40 -39.80 -28.30
CA ILE A 7 14.81 -38.70 -29.09
C ILE A 7 13.51 -39.13 -29.80
N LYS A 8 12.39 -38.94 -29.09
CA LYS A 8 11.17 -38.26 -29.56
C LYS A 8 10.08 -38.36 -28.49
N SER A 9 10.05 -37.39 -27.58
CA SER A 9 8.78 -36.82 -27.13
C SER A 9 9.07 -35.54 -26.37
N GLY A 10 9.03 -34.42 -27.09
CA GLY A 10 8.98 -33.10 -26.48
C GLY A 10 7.61 -32.92 -25.87
N ILE A 11 7.53 -33.00 -24.54
CA ILE A 11 6.41 -32.46 -23.79
C ILE A 11 6.98 -31.30 -23.00
N GLY A 12 6.80 -30.10 -23.55
CA GLY A 12 7.05 -28.85 -22.87
C GLY A 12 6.12 -28.77 -21.67
N ILE A 13 6.69 -28.89 -20.48
CA ILE A 13 6.03 -28.40 -19.27
C ILE A 13 6.43 -26.93 -19.20
N GLY A 14 5.54 -26.10 -19.77
CA GLY A 14 5.60 -24.66 -19.66
C GLY A 14 5.69 -24.29 -18.19
N ILE A 15 6.84 -23.74 -17.82
CA ILE A 15 6.99 -23.05 -16.55
C ILE A 15 6.04 -21.84 -16.64
N LEU A 16 4.83 -21.99 -16.09
CA LEU A 16 3.96 -20.87 -15.72
C LEU A 16 4.63 -20.19 -14.53
N LEU A 17 5.68 -19.40 -14.78
CA LEU A 17 6.08 -18.36 -13.86
C LEU A 17 4.92 -17.36 -13.86
N PRO A 18 4.18 -17.17 -12.74
CA PRO A 18 3.35 -15.99 -12.64
C PRO A 18 4.32 -14.82 -12.81
N TYR A 19 4.04 -14.02 -13.82
CA TYR A 19 4.69 -12.77 -14.12
C TYR A 19 4.47 -11.83 -12.91
N PHE A 20 5.24 -12.03 -11.85
CA PHE A 20 5.49 -11.02 -10.84
C PHE A 20 6.38 -9.98 -11.52
N TYR A 21 5.79 -9.18 -12.42
CA TYR A 21 6.33 -7.86 -12.70
C TYR A 21 6.20 -7.06 -11.42
N LEU A 22 7.13 -7.25 -10.49
CA LEU A 22 7.53 -6.17 -9.61
C LEU A 22 8.16 -5.14 -10.55
N PRO A 23 7.55 -3.97 -10.77
CA PRO A 23 8.13 -2.98 -11.64
C PRO A 23 9.47 -2.57 -11.03
N ARG A 24 10.56 -2.83 -11.76
CA ARG A 24 11.94 -2.39 -11.44
C ARG A 24 12.01 -0.89 -11.09
N ALA A 25 11.02 -0.11 -11.53
CA ALA A 25 10.83 1.29 -11.21
C ALA A 25 10.69 1.60 -9.70
N LEU A 26 10.24 0.67 -8.88
CA LEU A 26 10.12 0.89 -7.42
C LEU A 26 11.45 0.75 -6.68
N ALA A 27 12.42 0.04 -7.26
CA ALA A 27 13.66 -0.34 -6.57
C ALA A 27 14.56 0.84 -6.18
N ASN A 28 14.30 2.04 -6.73
CA ASN A 28 15.09 3.25 -6.48
C ASN A 28 14.33 4.36 -5.74
N LEU A 29 13.04 4.18 -5.41
CA LEU A 29 12.25 5.26 -4.80
C LEU A 29 12.54 5.45 -3.31
N LEU A 30 12.80 4.35 -2.59
CA LEU A 30 13.13 4.35 -1.18
C LEU A 30 14.24 3.35 -0.90
N SER A 31 15.05 3.62 0.12
CA SER A 31 15.95 2.62 0.68
C SER A 31 15.18 1.45 1.32
N PHE A 32 15.88 0.34 1.55
CA PHE A 32 15.31 -0.81 2.25
C PHE A 32 14.75 -0.44 3.64
N GLN A 33 15.50 0.36 4.40
CA GLN A 33 15.08 0.82 5.72
C GLN A 33 13.82 1.71 5.63
N GLN A 34 13.79 2.68 4.72
CA GLN A 34 12.62 3.54 4.52
C GLN A 34 11.39 2.75 4.08
N THR A 35 11.56 1.72 3.26
CA THR A 35 10.45 0.84 2.85
C THR A 35 9.88 0.09 4.04
N ARG A 36 10.73 -0.42 4.94
CA ARG A 36 10.26 -1.08 6.17
C ARG A 36 9.60 -0.12 7.14
N THR A 37 10.12 1.10 7.26
CA THR A 37 9.51 2.17 8.06
C THR A 37 8.14 2.58 7.50
N LEU A 38 8.02 2.70 6.18
CA LEU A 38 6.74 2.96 5.51
C LEU A 38 5.73 1.83 5.77
N ILE A 39 6.15 0.57 5.67
CA ILE A 39 5.30 -0.60 5.94
C ILE A 39 4.78 -0.55 7.38
N ALA A 40 5.65 -0.33 8.36
CA ALA A 40 5.23 -0.20 9.77
C ALA A 40 4.27 0.98 9.98
N PHE A 41 4.53 2.12 9.32
CA PHE A 41 3.65 3.28 9.39
C PHE A 41 2.25 3.00 8.85
N ILE A 42 2.13 2.40 7.66
CA ILE A 42 0.81 2.13 7.07
C ILE A 42 0.05 1.01 7.82
N ASP A 43 0.75 0.05 8.40
CA ASP A 43 0.13 -0.97 9.26
C ASP A 43 -0.32 -0.39 10.61
N ALA A 44 0.33 0.65 11.12
CA ALA A 44 -0.17 1.38 12.28
C ALA A 44 -1.44 2.18 11.95
N LEU A 45 -1.57 2.70 10.72
CA LEU A 45 -2.79 3.38 10.27
C LEU A 45 -3.95 2.41 10.03
N ILE A 46 -3.66 1.24 9.47
CA ILE A 46 -4.65 0.18 9.17
C ILE A 46 -4.06 -1.17 9.61
N PRO A 47 -4.22 -1.52 10.91
CA PRO A 47 -3.73 -2.78 11.45
C PRO A 47 -4.59 -3.96 10.98
N ALA A 48 -4.03 -5.17 11.07
CA ALA A 48 -4.82 -6.37 10.84
C ALA A 48 -5.82 -6.59 11.99
N ASP A 49 -7.04 -6.93 11.63
CA ASP A 49 -8.10 -7.35 12.54
C ASP A 49 -8.90 -8.51 11.93
N ILE A 50 -10.23 -8.41 11.82
CA ILE A 50 -11.04 -9.30 10.98
C ILE A 50 -10.80 -9.08 9.48
N THR A 51 -10.18 -7.96 9.13
CA THR A 51 -9.73 -7.56 7.79
C THR A 51 -8.19 -7.52 7.75
N PRO A 52 -7.57 -7.69 6.57
CA PRO A 52 -6.10 -7.68 6.45
C PRO A 52 -5.51 -6.30 6.71
N SER A 53 -4.27 -6.20 7.20
CA SER A 53 -3.57 -4.92 7.32
C SER A 53 -3.28 -4.27 5.96
N ALA A 54 -2.88 -3.00 5.96
CA ALA A 54 -2.45 -2.30 4.74
C ALA A 54 -1.29 -3.02 4.02
N SER A 55 -0.29 -3.53 4.75
CA SER A 55 0.84 -4.24 4.15
C SER A 55 0.46 -5.61 3.60
N GLN A 56 -0.47 -6.32 4.23
CA GLN A 56 -1.02 -7.59 3.72
C GLN A 56 -1.73 -7.40 2.38
N LEU A 57 -2.33 -6.23 2.14
CA LEU A 57 -2.88 -5.83 0.84
C LEU A 57 -1.88 -5.18 -0.12
N LYS A 58 -0.59 -5.17 0.22
CA LYS A 58 0.50 -4.57 -0.55
C LYS A 58 0.27 -3.09 -0.88
N LEU A 59 -0.32 -2.34 0.04
CA LEU A 59 -0.63 -0.93 -0.21
C LEU A 59 0.62 -0.05 -0.28
N HIS A 60 1.73 -0.45 0.34
CA HIS A 60 3.03 0.23 0.16
C HIS A 60 3.49 0.20 -1.31
N GLU A 61 3.36 -0.93 -2.00
CA GLU A 61 3.69 -1.02 -3.44
C GLU A 61 2.74 -0.15 -4.28
N THR A 62 1.45 -0.16 -3.95
CA THR A 62 0.43 0.65 -4.64
C THR A 62 0.71 2.14 -4.47
N LEU A 63 1.04 2.57 -3.24
CA LEU A 63 1.38 3.95 -2.92
C LEU A 63 2.64 4.40 -3.66
N LEU A 64 3.71 3.60 -3.65
CA LEU A 64 4.96 3.97 -4.34
C LEU A 64 4.78 4.02 -5.86
N LEU A 65 3.97 3.12 -6.43
CA LEU A 65 3.64 3.17 -7.85
C LEU A 65 2.82 4.42 -8.21
N TYR A 66 1.91 4.84 -7.34
CA TYR A 66 1.14 6.07 -7.50
C TYR A 66 2.00 7.33 -7.33
N ALA A 67 2.89 7.32 -6.33
CA ALA A 67 3.74 8.46 -5.99
C ALA A 67 4.77 8.80 -7.07
N LYS A 68 5.25 7.80 -7.84
CA LYS A 68 6.27 8.02 -8.87
C LYS A 68 5.90 9.08 -9.92
N ASP A 69 4.59 9.22 -10.19
CA ASP A 69 4.07 10.11 -11.24
C ASP A 69 3.64 11.48 -10.67
N ILE A 70 3.80 11.69 -9.36
CA ILE A 70 3.39 12.91 -8.66
C ILE A 70 4.64 13.67 -8.22
N LYS A 71 4.73 14.91 -8.71
CA LYS A 71 5.84 15.81 -8.38
C LYS A 71 6.01 15.91 -6.85
N ASN A 72 7.25 15.74 -6.40
CA ASN A 72 7.70 15.81 -5.00
C ASN A 72 7.10 14.76 -4.04
N TYR A 73 6.19 13.88 -4.48
CA TYR A 73 5.58 12.91 -3.57
C TYR A 73 6.56 11.82 -3.10
N PRO A 74 7.44 11.26 -3.95
CA PRO A 74 8.45 10.31 -3.49
C PRO A 74 9.39 10.92 -2.43
N GLU A 75 9.79 12.18 -2.62
CA GLU A 75 10.63 12.91 -1.68
C GLU A 75 9.89 13.16 -0.35
N LEU A 76 8.59 13.50 -0.39
CA LEU A 76 7.76 13.62 0.82
C LEU A 76 7.72 12.30 1.59
N ILE A 77 7.54 11.16 0.91
CA ILE A 77 7.54 9.84 1.54
C ILE A 77 8.90 9.55 2.18
N GLN A 78 9.99 9.84 1.46
CA GLN A 78 11.35 9.66 1.95
C GLN A 78 11.61 10.47 3.24
N LEU A 79 11.35 11.77 3.19
CA LEU A 79 11.55 12.70 4.31
C LEU A 79 10.67 12.34 5.52
N GLY A 80 9.44 11.89 5.27
CA GLY A 80 8.57 11.41 6.35
C GLY A 80 9.07 10.13 7.00
N CYS A 81 9.57 9.15 6.22
CA CYS A 81 10.17 7.94 6.77
C CYS A 81 11.43 8.25 7.59
N GLU A 82 12.29 9.15 7.11
CA GLU A 82 13.45 9.62 7.85
C GLU A 82 13.05 10.33 9.14
N TRP A 83 12.00 11.15 9.10
CA TRP A 83 11.48 11.82 10.28
C TRP A 83 10.93 10.81 11.31
N LEU A 84 10.18 9.80 10.89
CA LEU A 84 9.66 8.74 11.77
C LEU A 84 10.80 8.00 12.48
N ASP A 85 11.81 7.54 11.73
CA ASP A 85 12.96 6.85 12.30
C ASP A 85 13.78 7.77 13.23
N LYS A 86 13.92 9.06 12.89
CA LYS A 86 14.59 10.04 13.76
C LYS A 86 13.84 10.24 15.06
N GLN A 87 12.51 10.38 15.04
CA GLN A 87 11.72 10.52 16.27
C GLN A 87 11.80 9.26 17.13
N ALA A 88 11.74 8.09 16.52
CA ALA A 88 11.90 6.82 17.21
C ALA A 88 13.26 6.71 17.91
N GLY A 89 14.34 7.10 17.21
CA GLY A 89 15.69 7.13 17.77
C GLY A 89 15.82 8.12 18.93
N LEU A 90 15.25 9.32 18.81
CA LEU A 90 15.33 10.35 19.84
C LEU A 90 14.55 10.00 21.13
N ILE A 91 13.37 9.37 20.99
CA ILE A 91 12.46 9.13 22.12
C ILE A 91 12.70 7.75 22.74
N HIS A 92 12.99 6.75 21.92
CA HIS A 92 13.02 5.34 22.31
C HIS A 92 14.35 4.63 22.00
N GLN A 93 15.31 5.31 21.37
CA GLN A 93 16.62 4.74 20.98
C GLN A 93 16.50 3.51 20.08
N GLN A 94 15.44 3.46 19.26
CA GLN A 94 15.11 2.35 18.37
C GLN A 94 14.67 2.88 17.00
N HIS A 95 14.72 2.02 15.98
CA HIS A 95 14.07 2.33 14.71
C HIS A 95 12.55 2.27 14.84
N PHE A 96 11.83 3.03 14.02
CA PHE A 96 10.38 3.14 14.09
C PHE A 96 9.68 1.78 13.97
N LEU A 97 10.16 0.92 13.06
CA LEU A 97 9.61 -0.44 12.86
C LEU A 97 9.80 -1.38 14.07
N GLN A 98 10.67 -1.04 15.03
CA GLN A 98 10.96 -1.86 16.21
C GLN A 98 10.10 -1.45 17.42
N LEU A 99 9.40 -0.32 17.31
CA LEU A 99 8.54 0.19 18.36
C LEU A 99 7.28 -0.65 18.50
N SER A 100 6.72 -0.68 19.72
CA SER A 100 5.35 -1.17 19.94
C SER A 100 4.33 -0.28 19.22
N ILE A 101 3.13 -0.82 18.99
CA ILE A 101 2.06 -0.10 18.31
C ILE A 101 1.69 1.22 19.02
N ASP A 102 1.68 1.23 20.35
CA ASP A 102 1.37 2.44 21.12
C ASP A 102 2.45 3.52 20.97
N GLN A 103 3.71 3.12 20.92
CA GLN A 103 4.84 4.02 20.69
C GLN A 103 4.83 4.58 19.25
N GLN A 104 4.53 3.72 18.25
CA GLN A 104 4.35 4.15 16.86
C GLN A 104 3.21 5.17 16.77
N ASN A 105 2.06 4.86 17.35
CA ASN A 105 0.89 5.75 17.38
C ASN A 105 1.21 7.08 18.08
N GLY A 106 2.01 7.07 19.15
CA GLY A 106 2.47 8.29 19.80
C GLY A 106 3.27 9.22 18.88
N ILE A 107 4.17 8.67 18.05
CA ILE A 107 4.94 9.44 17.07
C ILE A 107 4.03 9.89 15.91
N ILE A 108 3.16 9.02 15.40
CA ILE A 108 2.21 9.35 14.34
C ILE A 108 1.28 10.49 14.79
N HIS A 109 0.82 10.46 16.03
CA HIS A 109 0.01 11.52 16.61
C HIS A 109 0.76 12.87 16.65
N LYS A 110 2.08 12.87 16.88
CA LYS A 110 2.89 14.09 16.76
C LYS A 110 2.92 14.63 15.32
N ALA A 111 3.02 13.76 14.32
CA ALA A 111 2.95 14.18 12.92
C ALA A 111 1.59 14.80 12.58
N ALA A 112 0.51 14.15 13.03
CA ALA A 112 -0.86 14.60 12.80
C ALA A 112 -1.19 15.97 13.41
N ASN A 113 -0.52 16.32 14.51
CA ASN A 113 -0.69 17.58 15.24
C ASN A 113 0.44 18.59 15.01
N SER A 114 1.33 18.34 14.03
CA SER A 114 2.36 19.30 13.65
C SER A 114 1.74 20.47 12.87
N ASP A 115 2.51 21.56 12.72
CA ASP A 115 2.09 22.70 11.90
C ASP A 115 1.63 22.24 10.50
N ALA A 116 0.53 22.79 9.98
CA ALA A 116 -0.10 22.31 8.76
C ALA A 116 0.81 22.37 7.53
N MET A 117 1.74 23.33 7.48
CA MET A 117 2.69 23.49 6.38
C MET A 117 3.99 22.70 6.59
N SER A 118 4.13 22.03 7.73
CA SER A 118 5.28 21.19 8.03
C SER A 118 5.29 19.89 7.21
N ILE A 119 6.49 19.36 6.95
CA ILE A 119 6.69 18.11 6.23
C ILE A 119 5.96 16.95 6.93
N GLN A 120 5.93 16.94 8.25
CA GLN A 120 5.31 15.92 9.09
C GLN A 120 3.80 15.84 8.87
N ALA A 121 3.13 17.00 8.91
CA ALA A 121 1.69 17.10 8.72
C ALA A 121 1.30 16.75 7.28
N GLN A 122 2.07 17.24 6.30
CA GLN A 122 1.86 16.91 4.89
C GLN A 122 2.06 15.41 4.64
N PHE A 123 3.15 14.83 5.12
CA PHE A 123 3.40 13.39 5.01
C PHE A 123 2.26 12.56 5.60
N PHE A 124 1.85 12.86 6.82
CA PHE A 124 0.75 12.16 7.49
C PHE A 124 -0.56 12.28 6.70
N SER A 125 -0.94 13.51 6.32
CA SER A 125 -2.21 13.79 5.67
C SER A 125 -2.34 13.10 4.31
N HIS A 126 -1.34 13.29 3.44
CA HIS A 126 -1.35 12.75 2.08
C HIS A 126 -1.33 11.22 2.08
N ILE A 127 -0.43 10.59 2.84
CA ILE A 127 -0.35 9.13 2.87
C ILE A 127 -1.59 8.52 3.51
N ARG A 128 -2.10 9.09 4.61
CA ARG A 128 -3.34 8.59 5.23
C ARG A 128 -4.49 8.65 4.22
N GLN A 129 -4.67 9.77 3.54
CA GLN A 129 -5.74 9.91 2.55
C GLN A 129 -5.63 8.85 1.43
N ASP A 130 -4.45 8.67 0.86
CA ASP A 130 -4.25 7.71 -0.22
C ASP A 130 -4.36 6.27 0.23
N ILE A 131 -3.76 5.91 1.36
CA ILE A 131 -3.79 4.54 1.88
C ILE A 131 -5.22 4.12 2.20
N PHE A 132 -6.02 4.98 2.84
CA PHE A 132 -7.43 4.68 3.11
C PHE A 132 -8.25 4.56 1.82
N ARG A 133 -7.99 5.43 0.82
CA ARG A 133 -8.59 5.32 -0.51
C ARG A 133 -8.28 3.98 -1.17
N PHE A 134 -7.01 3.55 -1.14
CA PHE A 134 -6.60 2.28 -1.73
C PHE A 134 -7.14 1.08 -0.96
N TYR A 135 -7.20 1.16 0.37
CA TYR A 135 -7.67 0.08 1.23
C TYR A 135 -9.13 -0.26 0.96
N TYR A 136 -10.02 0.74 0.98
CA TYR A 136 -11.45 0.53 0.73
C TYR A 136 -11.80 0.27 -0.73
N ALA A 137 -10.85 0.42 -1.66
CA ALA A 137 -11.02 -0.02 -3.05
C ALA A 137 -10.81 -1.53 -3.23
N LYS A 138 -10.29 -2.25 -2.23
CA LYS A 138 -10.03 -3.70 -2.30
C LYS A 138 -11.19 -4.48 -1.68
N PRO A 139 -11.87 -5.40 -2.39
CA PRO A 139 -12.96 -6.19 -1.80
C PRO A 139 -12.57 -6.98 -0.55
N ALA A 140 -11.30 -7.35 -0.40
CA ALA A 140 -10.79 -8.03 0.79
C ALA A 140 -10.96 -7.23 2.10
N SER A 141 -11.01 -5.88 2.02
CA SER A 141 -11.26 -5.02 3.18
C SER A 141 -12.74 -4.88 3.53
N TRP A 142 -13.64 -5.45 2.73
CA TRP A 142 -15.09 -5.37 2.97
C TRP A 142 -15.61 -6.54 3.81
N THR A 143 -14.75 -7.47 4.19
CA THR A 143 -15.14 -8.61 5.04
C THR A 143 -15.79 -8.08 6.32
N GLY A 144 -17.03 -8.50 6.60
CA GLY A 144 -17.81 -8.02 7.74
C GLY A 144 -18.62 -6.74 7.49
N LEU A 145 -18.42 -6.08 6.35
CA LEU A 145 -19.24 -4.96 5.91
C LEU A 145 -20.32 -5.46 4.94
N ASN A 146 -21.58 -5.07 5.15
CA ASN A 146 -22.68 -5.38 4.22
C ASN A 146 -22.68 -4.40 3.03
N VAL A 147 -21.54 -4.31 2.33
CA VAL A 147 -21.36 -3.46 1.14
C VAL A 147 -21.13 -4.33 -0.07
N SER A 148 -21.80 -3.95 -1.15
CA SER A 148 -21.55 -4.45 -2.50
C SER A 148 -20.97 -3.30 -3.33
N PRO A 149 -20.22 -3.60 -4.42
CA PRO A 149 -19.81 -2.56 -5.34
C PRO A 149 -21.02 -1.71 -5.76
N PRO A 150 -20.88 -0.39 -5.93
CA PRO A 150 -21.95 0.41 -6.50
C PRO A 150 -22.39 -0.23 -7.82
N GLN A 151 -23.70 -0.45 -7.96
CA GLN A 151 -24.30 -1.25 -9.02
C GLN A 151 -23.65 -0.96 -10.39
N PRO A 152 -23.15 -1.98 -11.11
CA PRO A 152 -22.38 -1.79 -12.35
C PRO A 152 -23.15 -1.06 -13.46
N THR A 153 -24.49 -1.00 -13.37
CA THR A 153 -25.38 -0.34 -14.34
C THR A 153 -26.12 0.88 -13.78
N GLY A 154 -25.79 1.35 -12.58
CA GLY A 154 -26.56 2.41 -11.90
C GLY A 154 -27.98 1.97 -11.49
N TYR A 155 -28.85 2.92 -11.15
CA TYR A 155 -30.25 2.66 -10.80
C TYR A 155 -31.03 2.21 -12.04
N LYS A 156 -31.83 1.14 -11.92
CA LYS A 156 -32.65 0.55 -13.01
C LYS A 156 -33.57 1.53 -13.75
N ASN A 157 -33.85 2.71 -13.20
CA ASN A 157 -34.74 3.73 -13.79
C ASN A 157 -34.02 4.90 -14.47
N HIS A 158 -32.68 4.96 -14.52
CA HIS A 158 -31.98 6.10 -15.13
C HIS A 158 -32.11 6.14 -16.67
N PHE A 159 -32.49 5.03 -17.31
CA PHE A 159 -32.66 4.91 -18.76
C PHE A 159 -34.12 5.00 -19.23
N LYS A 160 -35.09 5.26 -18.34
CA LYS A 160 -36.47 5.49 -18.79
C LYS A 160 -36.59 6.92 -19.30
N PRO A 161 -36.93 7.16 -20.58
CA PRO A 161 -37.25 8.50 -21.03
C PRO A 161 -38.42 9.04 -20.21
N VAL A 162 -38.34 10.32 -19.84
CA VAL A 162 -39.44 11.02 -19.17
C VAL A 162 -40.54 11.18 -20.22
N ASN A 163 -41.60 10.39 -20.12
CA ASN A 163 -42.78 10.61 -20.93
C ASN A 163 -43.50 11.84 -20.34
N TYR A 164 -43.48 12.94 -21.08
CA TYR A 164 -44.40 14.05 -20.84
C TYR A 164 -45.72 13.69 -21.52
N GLU A 165 -46.75 13.40 -20.72
CA GLU A 165 -48.16 13.40 -21.17
C GLU A 165 -48.70 14.83 -21.16
#